data_AF-A0A9D1SVU5-F1
#
_entry.id   AF-A0A9D1SVU5-F1
#
_cell.length_a   1.000
_cell.length_b   1.000
_cell.length_c   1.000
_cell.angle_alpha   90.00
_cell.angle_beta   90.00
_cell.angle_gamma   90.00
#
_symmetry.space_group_name_H-M   'P 1'
#
loop_
_entity.id
_entity.type
_entity.pdbx_description
1 polymer ?
#
loop_
_entity_poly.entity_id
_entity_poly.type
_entity_poly.pdbx_seq_one_letter_code
_entity_poly.pdbx_strand_id
1 'polypeptide(L)'
;MKKFAITISTIILLIIVAFTCATVAYSNTDAYASDRFPDGTTINGIDCSGLSYEQARERLTDQWNSKHIMVTGPLSDDIATFTDFGCTYDIMDELKKAKEQYKVFAAANHFAGTPLIIEFPMKVESYNEEFKEQVIASPFLKQNDASASQDAYVDISDPDFPIIPEIYGDKPNAEKFFNDLLQHIQTGEIKFMYE
;
A
#
# COMPACT_ATOMS: atom_id res chain seq x y z
N MET A 1 -36.97 -32.98 -0.78
CA MET A 1 -35.56 -32.55 -0.89
C MET A 1 -35.13 -32.24 -2.33
N LYS A 2 -35.21 -33.18 -3.29
CA LYS A 2 -34.81 -32.93 -4.71
C LYS A 2 -35.50 -31.71 -5.37
N LYS A 3 -36.82 -31.57 -5.24
CA LYS A 3 -37.56 -30.42 -5.82
C LYS A 3 -37.11 -29.08 -5.24
N PHE A 4 -36.84 -29.04 -3.92
CA PHE A 4 -36.35 -27.86 -3.20
C PHE A 4 -34.94 -27.47 -3.67
N ALA A 5 -34.05 -28.45 -3.84
CA ALA A 5 -32.71 -28.24 -4.38
C ALA A 5 -32.72 -27.74 -5.83
N ILE A 6 -33.63 -28.26 -6.66
CA ILE A 6 -33.81 -27.79 -8.05
C ILE A 6 -34.27 -26.34 -8.07
N THR A 7 -35.30 -25.97 -7.29
CA THR A 7 -35.76 -24.56 -7.22
C THR A 7 -34.67 -23.61 -6.73
N ILE A 8 -33.89 -23.98 -5.71
CA ILE A 8 -32.77 -23.14 -5.24
C ILE A 8 -31.72 -22.99 -6.36
N SER A 9 -31.35 -24.07 -7.04
CA SER A 9 -30.39 -24.03 -8.15
C SER A 9 -30.88 -23.15 -9.31
N THR A 10 -32.17 -23.20 -9.66
CA THR A 10 -32.76 -22.34 -10.69
C THR A 10 -32.74 -20.86 -10.29
N ILE A 11 -33.02 -20.54 -9.03
CA ILE A 11 -32.97 -19.15 -8.52
C ILE A 11 -31.54 -18.62 -8.56
N ILE A 12 -30.55 -19.39 -8.11
CA ILE A 12 -29.14 -19.00 -8.16
C ILE A 12 -28.71 -18.74 -9.62
N LEU A 13 -29.10 -19.61 -10.55
CA LEU A 13 -28.80 -19.42 -11.98
C LEU A 13 -29.40 -18.11 -12.51
N LEU A 14 -30.66 -17.82 -12.19
CA LEU A 14 -31.32 -16.56 -12.60
C LEU A 14 -30.63 -15.32 -12.03
N ILE A 15 -30.19 -15.37 -10.77
CA ILE A 15 -29.42 -14.30 -10.14
C ILE A 15 -28.09 -14.09 -10.87
N ILE A 16 -27.35 -15.17 -11.16
CA ILE A 16 -26.09 -15.09 -11.91
C ILE A 16 -26.32 -14.46 -13.28
N VAL A 17 -27.34 -14.91 -14.01
CA VAL A 17 -27.69 -14.36 -15.33
C VAL A 17 -28.02 -12.86 -15.22
N ALA A 18 -28.84 -12.46 -14.24
CA ALA A 18 -29.17 -11.05 -14.01
C ALA A 18 -27.92 -10.20 -13.73
N PHE A 19 -27.01 -10.66 -12.87
CA PHE A 19 -25.74 -9.98 -12.61
C PHE A 19 -24.88 -9.90 -13.88
N THR A 20 -24.75 -10.97 -14.66
CA THR A 20 -23.96 -10.94 -15.91
C THR A 20 -24.56 -10.00 -16.96
N CYS A 21 -25.89 -9.92 -17.08
CA CYS A 21 -26.54 -8.97 -17.98
C CYS A 21 -26.32 -7.52 -17.53
N ALA A 22 -26.45 -7.25 -16.23
CA ALA A 22 -26.22 -5.93 -15.66
C ALA A 22 -24.77 -5.45 -15.87
N THR A 23 -23.78 -6.33 -15.69
CA THR A 23 -22.36 -5.99 -15.89
C THR A 23 -22.03 -5.73 -17.36
N VAL A 24 -22.54 -6.55 -18.28
CA VAL A 24 -22.39 -6.33 -19.73
C VAL A 24 -23.04 -5.02 -20.13
N ALA A 25 -24.29 -4.78 -19.72
CA ALA A 25 -25.02 -3.55 -20.04
C ALA A 25 -24.29 -2.31 -19.51
N TYR A 26 -23.85 -2.33 -18.25
CA TYR A 26 -23.11 -1.22 -17.65
C TYR A 26 -21.78 -0.97 -18.35
N SER A 27 -21.04 -2.03 -18.69
CA SER A 27 -19.73 -1.88 -19.32
C SER A 27 -19.73 -1.38 -20.75
N ASN A 28 -20.88 -1.47 -21.42
CA ASN A 28 -21.10 -0.90 -22.76
C ASN A 28 -21.58 0.56 -22.70
N THR A 29 -21.76 1.13 -21.51
CA THR A 29 -22.08 2.56 -21.39
C THR A 29 -20.83 3.40 -21.64
N ASP A 30 -21.01 4.56 -22.27
CA ASP A 30 -19.92 5.54 -22.45
C ASP A 30 -19.30 5.95 -21.10
N ALA A 31 -20.10 5.93 -20.04
CA ALA A 31 -19.66 6.18 -18.67
C ALA A 31 -18.54 5.20 -18.26
N TYR A 32 -18.70 3.90 -18.55
CA TYR A 32 -17.69 2.90 -18.22
C TYR A 32 -16.59 2.77 -19.28
N ALA A 33 -16.90 2.96 -20.57
CA ALA A 33 -15.93 2.88 -21.65
C ALA A 33 -14.92 4.05 -21.67
N SER A 34 -15.17 5.12 -20.91
CA SER A 34 -14.27 6.25 -20.74
C SER A 34 -12.93 5.86 -20.09
N ASP A 35 -11.94 6.76 -20.12
CA ASP A 35 -10.71 6.67 -19.33
C ASP A 35 -10.91 7.10 -17.87
N ARG A 36 -12.17 7.22 -17.42
CA ARG A 36 -12.55 7.75 -16.11
C ARG A 36 -13.09 6.67 -15.19
N PHE A 37 -12.91 6.88 -13.89
CA PHE A 37 -13.53 6.04 -12.87
C PHE A 37 -15.02 6.33 -12.74
N PRO A 38 -15.85 5.32 -12.44
CA PRO A 38 -17.25 5.51 -12.12
C PRO A 38 -17.48 6.50 -10.97
N ASP A 39 -18.65 7.13 -10.94
CA ASP A 39 -19.06 7.93 -9.80
C ASP A 39 -19.13 7.10 -8.51
N GLY A 40 -18.76 7.69 -7.39
CA GLY A 40 -18.69 7.02 -6.09
C GLY A 40 -17.48 6.10 -5.92
N THR A 41 -16.45 6.23 -6.77
CA THR A 41 -15.21 5.44 -6.65
C THR A 41 -14.25 6.08 -5.65
N THR A 42 -13.86 5.32 -4.64
CA THR A 42 -12.80 5.67 -3.69
C THR A 42 -11.65 4.70 -3.81
N ILE A 43 -10.42 5.20 -3.93
CA ILE A 43 -9.19 4.40 -4.01
C ILE A 43 -8.35 4.71 -2.78
N ASN A 44 -8.04 3.69 -1.98
CA ASN A 44 -7.31 3.81 -0.70
C ASN A 44 -7.89 4.92 0.22
N GLY A 45 -9.22 5.04 0.23
CA GLY A 45 -9.95 6.06 1.00
C GLY A 45 -9.99 7.47 0.38
N ILE A 46 -9.38 7.68 -0.78
CA ILE A 46 -9.37 8.95 -1.50
C ILE A 46 -10.43 8.92 -2.60
N ASP A 47 -11.26 9.97 -2.68
CA ASP A 47 -12.29 10.10 -3.71
C ASP A 47 -11.66 10.31 -5.09
N CYS A 48 -11.93 9.38 -6.01
CA CYS A 48 -11.50 9.38 -7.40
C CYS A 48 -12.69 9.35 -8.37
N SER A 49 -13.89 9.67 -7.88
CA SER A 49 -15.13 9.65 -8.66
C SER A 49 -15.02 10.51 -9.91
N GLY A 50 -15.30 9.90 -11.06
CA GLY A 50 -15.29 10.61 -12.33
C GLY A 50 -13.94 11.16 -12.74
N LEU A 51 -12.81 10.79 -12.13
CA LEU A 51 -11.47 11.22 -12.54
C LEU A 51 -10.90 10.32 -13.65
N SER A 52 -10.13 10.88 -14.58
CA SER A 52 -9.30 10.06 -15.48
C SER A 52 -8.17 9.37 -14.69
N TYR A 53 -7.53 8.35 -15.28
CA TYR A 53 -6.38 7.70 -14.62
C TYR A 53 -5.27 8.68 -14.23
N GLU A 54 -4.99 9.67 -15.09
CA GLU A 54 -3.99 10.70 -14.81
C GLU A 54 -4.39 11.60 -13.65
N GLN A 55 -5.64 12.08 -13.65
CA GLN A 55 -6.17 12.90 -12.57
C GLN A 55 -6.24 12.14 -11.24
N ALA A 56 -6.61 10.85 -11.28
CA ALA A 56 -6.62 9.98 -10.13
C ALA A 56 -5.19 9.76 -9.59
N ARG A 57 -4.20 9.53 -10.47
CA ARG A 57 -2.80 9.39 -10.07
C ARG A 57 -2.28 10.65 -9.38
N GLU A 58 -2.51 11.82 -9.96
CA GLU A 58 -2.09 13.11 -9.38
C GLU A 58 -2.72 13.32 -8.00
N ARG A 59 -4.05 13.17 -7.92
CA ARG A 59 -4.78 13.32 -6.65
C ARG A 59 -4.35 12.31 -5.59
N LEU A 60 -4.15 11.04 -5.96
CA LEU A 60 -3.67 10.01 -5.06
C LEU A 60 -2.27 10.35 -4.56
N THR A 61 -1.37 10.77 -5.46
CA THR A 61 0.01 11.17 -5.11
C THR A 61 0.02 12.31 -4.10
N ASP A 62 -0.75 13.37 -4.36
CA ASP A 62 -0.83 14.54 -3.48
C ASP A 62 -1.41 14.18 -2.10
N GLN A 63 -2.53 13.46 -2.08
CA GLN A 63 -3.19 13.08 -0.83
C GLN A 63 -2.44 12.00 -0.06
N TRP A 64 -1.60 11.19 -0.72
CA TRP A 64 -0.78 10.20 -0.04
C TRP A 64 0.44 10.83 0.61
N ASN A 65 1.08 11.77 -0.08
CA ASN A 65 2.22 12.53 0.46
C ASN A 65 1.83 13.40 1.67
N SER A 66 0.58 13.84 1.77
CA SER A 66 0.08 14.61 2.92
C SER A 66 -0.29 13.78 4.14
N LYS A 67 -0.18 12.44 4.06
CA LYS A 67 -0.41 11.57 5.22
C LYS A 67 0.69 11.72 6.26
N HIS A 68 0.41 11.17 7.43
CA HIS A 68 1.34 11.12 8.55
C HIS A 68 1.59 9.66 8.92
N ILE A 69 2.86 9.31 9.13
CA ILE A 69 3.24 8.02 9.70
C ILE A 69 3.82 8.25 11.08
N MET A 70 3.28 7.52 12.05
CA MET A 70 3.72 7.56 13.44
C MET A 70 4.55 6.33 13.77
N VAL A 71 5.74 6.56 14.32
CA VAL A 71 6.66 5.52 14.78
C VAL A 71 6.57 5.45 16.29
N THR A 72 6.31 4.28 16.82
CA THR A 72 6.26 4.07 18.28
C THR A 72 7.42 3.23 18.79
N GLY A 73 7.93 3.57 19.96
CA GLY A 73 8.93 2.77 20.66
C GLY A 73 8.34 1.52 21.35
N PRO A 74 9.20 0.71 21.99
CA PRO A 74 8.81 -0.52 22.67
C PRO A 74 7.79 -0.33 23.81
N LEU A 75 7.73 0.88 24.39
CA LEU A 75 6.76 1.23 25.44
C LEU A 75 5.48 1.86 24.88
N SER A 76 5.26 1.76 23.55
CA SER A 76 4.15 2.39 22.83
C SER A 76 4.12 3.92 22.91
N ASP A 77 5.25 4.53 23.23
CA ASP A 77 5.48 5.96 23.17
C ASP A 77 5.74 6.40 21.73
N ASP A 78 5.21 7.56 21.33
CA ASP A 78 5.44 8.10 19.98
C ASP A 78 6.85 8.69 19.92
N ILE A 79 7.74 8.07 19.14
CA ILE A 79 9.17 8.45 19.07
C ILE A 79 9.49 9.29 17.82
N ALA A 80 8.68 9.19 16.78
CA ALA A 80 8.77 10.04 15.60
C ALA A 80 7.45 10.13 14.85
N THR A 81 7.27 11.22 14.10
CA THR A 81 6.19 11.36 13.12
C THR A 81 6.79 11.91 11.84
N PHE A 82 6.50 11.25 10.73
CA PHE A 82 6.93 11.68 9.40
C PHE A 82 5.73 12.16 8.60
N THR A 83 5.93 13.26 7.89
CA THR A 83 4.94 13.93 7.04
C THR A 83 5.60 14.29 5.73
N ASP A 84 4.82 14.73 4.74
CA ASP A 84 5.33 15.32 3.49
C ASP A 84 6.36 14.42 2.80
N PHE A 85 5.97 13.17 2.52
CA PHE A 85 6.91 12.12 2.12
C PHE A 85 7.70 12.44 0.85
N GLY A 86 7.19 13.34 0.00
CA GLY A 86 7.87 13.75 -1.22
C GLY A 86 8.13 12.58 -2.18
N CYS A 87 7.28 11.55 -2.15
CA CYS A 87 7.40 10.38 -2.99
C CYS A 87 6.64 10.54 -4.31
N THR A 88 7.15 9.88 -5.35
CA THR A 88 6.38 9.57 -6.56
C THR A 88 5.95 8.11 -6.55
N TYR A 89 4.84 7.80 -7.22
CA TYR A 89 4.24 6.48 -7.19
C TYR A 89 3.99 5.93 -8.59
N ASP A 90 4.47 4.70 -8.82
CA ASP A 90 4.23 3.92 -10.03
C ASP A 90 2.95 3.10 -9.85
N ILE A 91 1.80 3.74 -10.10
CA ILE A 91 0.46 3.19 -9.86
C ILE A 91 -0.44 3.19 -11.10
N MET A 92 0.10 3.56 -12.26
CA MET A 92 -0.71 3.73 -13.48
C MET A 92 -1.31 2.40 -13.97
N ASP A 93 -0.54 1.32 -13.86
CA ASP A 93 -1.00 0.00 -14.25
C ASP A 93 -2.02 -0.57 -13.25
N GLU A 94 -1.84 -0.29 -11.95
CA GLU A 94 -2.76 -0.62 -10.88
C GLU A 94 -4.12 0.06 -11.10
N LEU A 95 -4.13 1.35 -11.46
CA LEU A 95 -5.35 2.09 -11.78
C LEU A 95 -6.12 1.47 -12.96
N LYS A 96 -5.42 1.12 -14.04
CA LYS A 96 -6.01 0.47 -15.21
C LYS A 96 -6.55 -0.93 -14.88
N LYS A 97 -5.75 -1.73 -14.15
CA LYS A 97 -6.15 -3.08 -13.70
C LYS A 97 -7.34 -3.01 -12.75
N ALA A 98 -7.37 -2.04 -11.84
CA ALA A 98 -8.45 -1.87 -10.88
C ALA A 98 -9.79 -1.64 -11.57
N LYS A 99 -9.82 -0.86 -12.66
CA LYS A 99 -11.06 -0.72 -13.43
C LYS A 99 -11.54 -2.08 -13.94
N GLU A 100 -10.71 -2.84 -14.63
CA GLU A 100 -11.12 -4.14 -15.18
C GLU A 100 -11.51 -5.17 -14.10
N GLN A 101 -10.71 -5.26 -13.03
CA GLN A 101 -10.95 -6.20 -11.94
C GLN A 101 -12.25 -5.91 -11.20
N TYR A 102 -12.57 -4.63 -10.97
CA TYR A 102 -13.75 -4.21 -10.21
C TYR A 102 -14.98 -3.95 -11.08
N LYS A 103 -14.94 -4.27 -12.38
CA LYS A 103 -16.04 -4.07 -13.33
C LYS A 103 -17.39 -4.62 -12.86
N VAL A 104 -17.39 -5.81 -12.27
CA VAL A 104 -18.63 -6.44 -11.78
C VAL A 104 -19.19 -5.70 -10.58
N PHE A 105 -18.32 -5.31 -9.65
CA PHE A 105 -18.69 -4.52 -8.48
C PHE A 105 -19.13 -3.11 -8.87
N ALA A 106 -18.47 -2.48 -9.83
CA ALA A 106 -18.87 -1.17 -10.35
C ALA A 106 -20.31 -1.18 -10.88
N ALA A 107 -20.68 -2.20 -11.66
CA ALA A 107 -22.04 -2.34 -12.16
C ALA A 107 -23.05 -2.58 -11.03
N ALA A 108 -22.74 -3.50 -10.11
CA ALA A 108 -23.60 -3.79 -8.96
C ALA A 108 -23.83 -2.54 -8.10
N ASN A 109 -22.75 -1.82 -7.82
CA ASN A 109 -22.74 -0.60 -7.02
C ASN A 109 -23.52 0.53 -7.69
N HIS A 110 -23.39 0.68 -9.02
CA HIS A 110 -24.17 1.64 -9.79
C HIS A 110 -25.68 1.41 -9.64
N PHE A 111 -26.15 0.17 -9.79
CA PHE A 111 -27.58 -0.14 -9.65
C PHE A 111 -28.07 -0.13 -8.20
N ALA A 112 -27.19 -0.43 -7.24
CA ALA A 112 -27.50 -0.40 -5.81
C ALA A 112 -27.39 1.02 -5.20
N GLY A 113 -26.75 1.96 -5.88
CA GLY A 113 -26.45 3.30 -5.34
C GLY A 113 -25.40 3.28 -4.22
N THR A 114 -24.47 2.31 -4.24
CA THR A 114 -23.41 2.16 -3.23
C THR A 114 -22.06 2.61 -3.79
N PRO A 115 -21.10 3.04 -2.94
CA PRO A 115 -19.77 3.44 -3.41
C PRO A 115 -18.93 2.24 -3.85
N LEU A 116 -18.04 2.47 -4.82
CA LEU A 116 -17.02 1.51 -5.22
C LEU A 116 -15.72 1.76 -4.45
N ILE A 117 -15.36 0.81 -3.59
CA ILE A 117 -14.15 0.88 -2.77
C ILE A 117 -13.08 0.00 -3.39
N ILE A 118 -11.91 0.58 -3.65
CA ILE A 118 -10.75 -0.08 -4.24
C ILE A 118 -9.57 0.16 -3.31
N GLU A 119 -8.78 -0.87 -3.07
CA GLU A 119 -7.54 -0.77 -2.30
C GLU A 119 -6.40 -1.46 -3.04
N PHE A 120 -5.25 -0.78 -3.12
CA PHE A 120 -4.00 -1.34 -3.63
C PHE A 120 -2.78 -0.58 -3.10
N PRO A 121 -1.59 -1.20 -3.04
CA PRO A 121 -0.38 -0.53 -2.55
C PRO A 121 0.04 0.65 -3.43
N MET A 122 0.39 1.77 -2.81
CA MET A 122 0.97 2.94 -3.46
C MET A 122 2.47 2.69 -3.68
N LYS A 123 2.82 1.90 -4.69
CA LYS A 123 4.21 1.50 -5.00
C LYS A 123 5.10 2.74 -5.21
N VAL A 124 6.05 2.94 -4.29
CA VAL A 124 7.01 4.04 -4.34
C VAL A 124 7.94 3.81 -5.52
N GLU A 125 8.05 4.81 -6.39
CA GLU A 125 8.97 4.82 -7.52
C GLU A 125 10.24 5.61 -7.18
N SER A 126 10.06 6.79 -6.56
CA SER A 126 11.16 7.63 -6.10
C SER A 126 10.74 8.43 -4.87
N TYR A 127 11.71 9.04 -4.19
CA TYR A 127 11.51 9.89 -3.02
C TYR A 127 12.44 11.09 -3.09
N ASN A 128 12.09 12.16 -2.39
CA ASN A 128 12.96 13.31 -2.20
C ASN A 128 14.11 12.95 -1.22
N GLU A 129 15.35 13.26 -1.59
CA GLU A 129 16.51 13.07 -0.70
C GLU A 129 16.38 13.85 0.61
N GLU A 130 15.74 15.02 0.61
CA GLU A 130 15.51 15.80 1.83
C GLU A 130 14.64 15.01 2.84
N PHE A 131 13.65 14.25 2.35
CA PHE A 131 12.82 13.38 3.19
C PHE A 131 13.65 12.27 3.81
N LYS A 132 14.52 11.63 3.02
CA LYS A 132 15.45 10.60 3.51
C LYS A 132 16.40 11.16 4.57
N GLU A 133 17.00 12.32 4.31
CA GLU A 133 17.90 12.98 5.26
C GLU A 133 17.18 13.32 6.57
N GLN A 134 15.94 13.82 6.51
CA GLN A 134 15.12 14.07 7.69
C GLN A 134 14.89 12.79 8.50
N VAL A 135 14.53 11.68 7.84
CA VAL A 135 14.29 10.40 8.51
C VAL A 135 15.55 9.90 9.20
N ILE A 136 16.67 9.83 8.49
CA ILE A 136 17.95 9.36 9.02
C ILE A 136 18.48 10.30 10.12
N ALA A 137 18.10 11.57 10.09
CA ALA A 137 18.48 12.53 11.10
C ALA A 137 17.78 12.33 12.46
N SER A 138 16.78 11.44 12.55
CA SER A 138 15.95 11.22 13.74
C SER A 138 16.77 10.81 14.97
N PRO A 139 16.48 11.37 16.17
CA PRO A 139 17.26 11.09 17.37
C PRO A 139 17.35 9.60 17.74
N PHE A 140 16.27 8.85 17.57
CA PHE A 140 16.22 7.43 17.92
C PHE A 140 17.13 6.55 17.05
N LEU A 141 17.54 7.03 15.87
CA LEU A 141 18.50 6.37 14.97
C LEU A 141 19.96 6.76 15.26
N LYS A 142 20.19 7.86 15.99
CA LYS A 142 21.52 8.41 16.30
C LYS A 142 22.00 8.02 17.70
N GLN A 143 21.87 6.75 18.05
CA GLN A 143 22.32 6.24 19.34
C GLN A 143 23.86 6.16 19.35
N ASN A 144 24.50 7.16 19.95
CA ASN A 144 25.96 7.29 19.98
C ASN A 144 26.65 6.24 20.84
N ASP A 145 25.95 5.71 21.85
CA ASP A 145 26.49 4.70 22.78
C ASP A 145 26.21 3.25 22.32
N ALA A 146 25.56 3.08 21.17
CA ALA A 146 25.19 1.77 20.64
C ALA A 146 26.36 1.09 19.90
N SER A 147 26.51 -0.20 20.15
CA SER A 147 27.49 -1.10 19.54
C SER A 147 27.05 -1.56 18.15
N ALA A 148 27.95 -1.56 17.18
CA ALA A 148 27.65 -2.09 15.84
C ALA A 148 27.76 -3.63 15.82
N SER A 149 26.84 -4.29 15.11
CA SER A 149 26.97 -5.72 14.85
C SER A 149 28.20 -6.00 13.98
N GLN A 150 28.83 -7.15 14.21
CA GLN A 150 29.99 -7.61 13.45
C GLN A 150 29.77 -9.05 13.04
N ASP A 151 29.90 -9.34 11.75
CA ASP A 151 29.80 -10.70 11.22
C ASP A 151 30.95 -11.57 11.74
N ALA A 152 30.70 -12.87 11.85
CA ALA A 152 31.76 -13.83 12.13
C ALA A 152 32.80 -13.83 10.99
N TYR A 153 34.07 -13.90 11.33
CA TYR A 153 35.15 -13.94 10.34
C TYR A 153 36.27 -14.89 10.79
N VAL A 154 37.12 -15.28 9.83
CA VAL A 154 38.31 -16.09 10.11
C VAL A 154 39.49 -15.15 10.31
N ASP A 155 40.17 -15.23 11.45
CA ASP A 155 41.38 -14.45 11.68
C ASP A 155 42.55 -15.07 10.88
N ILE A 156 42.94 -14.41 9.79
CA ILE A 156 44.03 -14.83 8.93
C ILE A 156 45.42 -14.43 9.45
N SER A 157 45.49 -13.64 10.52
CA SER A 157 46.75 -13.22 11.14
C SER A 157 47.28 -14.25 12.14
N ASP A 158 46.41 -15.13 12.62
CA ASP A 158 46.74 -16.25 13.48
C ASP A 158 46.92 -17.54 12.64
N PRO A 159 48.04 -18.28 12.78
CA PRO A 159 48.31 -19.50 12.02
C PRO A 159 47.30 -20.64 12.29
N ASP A 160 46.54 -20.58 13.39
CA ASP A 160 45.50 -21.54 13.72
C ASP A 160 44.14 -21.21 13.05
N PHE A 161 44.07 -20.09 12.32
CA PHE A 161 42.89 -19.61 11.61
C PHE A 161 41.59 -19.68 12.43
N PRO A 162 41.57 -19.11 13.66
CA PRO A 162 40.41 -19.20 14.52
C PRO A 162 39.23 -18.45 13.89
N ILE A 163 38.04 -19.03 14.06
CA ILE A 163 36.78 -18.35 13.71
C ILE A 163 36.44 -17.42 14.86
N ILE A 164 36.45 -16.12 14.60
CA ILE A 164 35.97 -15.10 15.52
C ILE A 164 34.44 -15.06 15.37
N PRO A 165 33.69 -15.31 16.46
CA PRO A 165 32.23 -15.32 16.41
C PRO A 165 31.67 -13.92 16.13
N GLU A 166 30.46 -13.90 15.60
CA GLU A 166 29.70 -12.67 15.39
C GLU A 166 29.40 -11.96 16.71
N ILE A 167 29.30 -10.63 16.67
CA ILE A 167 28.88 -9.79 17.79
C ILE A 167 27.54 -9.17 17.41
N TYR A 168 26.52 -9.41 18.24
CA TYR A 168 25.24 -8.74 18.12
C TYR A 168 25.34 -7.36 18.75
N GLY A 169 25.26 -6.33 17.90
CA GLY A 169 25.17 -4.94 18.33
C GLY A 169 23.72 -4.45 18.42
N ASP A 170 23.55 -3.31 19.07
CA ASP A 170 22.27 -2.61 19.27
C ASP A 170 22.18 -1.31 18.45
N LYS A 171 23.17 -1.02 17.60
CA LYS A 171 23.17 0.18 16.76
C LYS A 171 22.06 0.12 15.70
N PRO A 172 21.14 1.11 15.67
CA PRO A 172 20.10 1.19 14.66
C PRO A 172 20.67 1.23 13.24
N ASN A 173 20.08 0.44 12.34
CA ASN A 173 20.37 0.52 10.91
C ASN A 173 19.41 1.53 10.25
N ALA A 174 19.85 2.77 10.11
CA ALA A 174 19.05 3.86 9.58
C ALA A 174 18.56 3.62 8.14
N GLU A 175 19.36 2.97 7.30
CA GLU A 175 18.96 2.68 5.91
C GLU A 175 17.95 1.55 5.83
N LYS A 176 18.10 0.51 6.66
CA LYS A 176 17.06 -0.52 6.79
C LYS A 176 15.76 0.10 7.29
N PHE A 177 15.83 0.95 8.32
CA PHE A 177 14.66 1.64 8.85
C PHE A 177 13.98 2.49 7.77
N PHE A 178 14.73 3.25 6.98
CA PHE A 178 14.17 4.07 5.91
C PHE A 178 13.48 3.21 4.84
N ASN A 179 14.07 2.07 4.46
CA ASN A 179 13.43 1.13 3.54
C ASN A 179 12.14 0.52 4.11
N ASP A 180 12.14 0.15 5.40
CA ASP A 180 10.96 -0.35 6.10
C ASP A 180 9.86 0.74 6.16
N LEU A 181 10.25 2.00 6.41
CA LEU A 181 9.34 3.15 6.36
C LEU A 181 8.71 3.34 4.97
N LEU A 182 9.50 3.24 3.89
CA LEU A 182 8.95 3.29 2.52
C LEU A 182 7.94 2.16 2.29
N GLN A 183 8.19 0.96 2.81
CA GLN A 183 7.24 -0.15 2.72
C GLN A 183 5.92 0.16 3.44
N HIS A 184 5.97 0.75 4.64
CA HIS A 184 4.75 1.19 5.34
C HIS A 184 4.01 2.31 4.60
N ILE A 185 4.75 3.26 3.98
CA ILE A 185 4.15 4.26 3.07
C ILE A 185 3.40 3.56 1.94
N GLN A 186 4.00 2.54 1.31
CA GLN A 186 3.38 1.82 0.20
C GLN A 186 2.06 1.13 0.60
N THR A 187 2.00 0.51 1.77
CA THR A 187 0.80 -0.22 2.22
C THR A 187 -0.26 0.69 2.83
N GLY A 188 0.10 1.92 3.21
CA GLY A 188 -0.79 2.85 3.90
C GLY A 188 -0.91 2.58 5.40
N GLU A 189 0.03 1.83 5.97
CA GLU A 189 0.13 1.60 7.40
C GLU A 189 0.68 2.85 8.10
N ILE A 190 -0.22 3.65 8.66
CA ILE A 190 0.09 4.96 9.26
C ILE A 190 0.69 4.89 10.68
N LYS A 191 0.85 3.67 11.23
CA LYS A 191 1.46 3.46 12.55
C LYS A 191 2.22 2.14 12.57
N PHE A 192 3.49 2.17 12.95
CA PHE A 192 4.27 0.95 13.17
C PHE A 192 5.25 1.10 14.34
N MET A 193 5.61 -0.04 14.92
CA MET A 193 6.50 -0.13 16.07
C MET A 193 7.95 -0.27 15.60
N TYR A 194 8.83 0.51 16.19
CA TYR A 194 10.27 0.34 16.08
C TYR A 194 10.72 -0.67 17.14
N GLU A 195 11.19 -1.84 16.68
CA GLU A 195 11.77 -2.91 17.51
C GLU A 195 13.28 -2.77 17.69
#